data_AF-A0A562PMU2-F1
#
_entry.id   AF-A0A562PMU2-F1
#
_cell.length_a   1.000
_cell.length_b   1.000
_cell.length_c   1.000
_cell.angle_alpha   90.00
_cell.angle_beta   90.00
_cell.angle_gamma   90.00
#
_symmetry.space_group_name_H-M   'P 1'
#
loop_
_entity.id
_entity.type
_entity.pdbx_description
1 polymer ?
#
loop_
_entity_poly.entity_id
_entity_poly.type
_entity_poly.pdbx_seq_one_letter_code
_entity_poly.pdbx_strand_id
1 'polypeptide(L)'
;MLEFNYISVAFYLLQNGVKVGGTSEGLTLSEVAIVSVRNGINAQSSGYEPWLALSNVHINATERCIKTVNRSEITINNCLLYATSAFSDTTDWAAIEIGSSGAVQTTYVQINNTQLNKSSFTGATSGIIINNAQWVEINNCIFGPMGVGIALTSVTNYKLSPNTLFNNVTSPLTVDGLPCSVLLNMDYSVKPQNAFTIQGAVSGFSPVFSVTGVDTNIGLNISAKGECTC
;
A
#
# COMPACT_ATOMS: atom_id res chain seq x y z
N MET A 1 30.22 20.89 -22.39
CA MET A 1 28.79 20.55 -22.33
C MET A 1 28.45 20.45 -20.86
N LEU A 2 27.74 21.44 -20.30
CA LEU A 2 27.32 21.43 -18.91
C LEU A 2 25.97 20.70 -18.85
N GLU A 3 25.98 19.42 -18.47
CA GLU A 3 24.77 18.71 -18.06
C GLU A 3 24.39 19.20 -16.67
N PHE A 4 23.26 19.90 -16.55
CA PHE A 4 22.61 20.10 -15.26
C PHE A 4 21.76 18.86 -14.98
N ASN A 5 22.35 17.85 -14.33
CA ASN A 5 21.72 16.54 -14.19
C ASN A 5 20.61 16.46 -13.13
N TYR A 6 20.43 17.46 -12.26
CA TYR A 6 19.30 17.49 -11.32
C TYR A 6 18.91 18.93 -10.95
N ILE A 7 17.67 19.33 -11.20
CA ILE A 7 17.07 20.51 -10.56
C ILE A 7 16.43 20.03 -9.25
N SER A 8 17.18 20.13 -8.14
CA SER A 8 16.63 19.88 -6.81
C SER A 8 15.94 21.15 -6.30
N VAL A 9 14.60 21.15 -6.33
CA VAL A 9 13.81 22.22 -5.70
C VAL A 9 13.39 21.76 -4.31
N ALA A 10 13.92 22.40 -3.27
CA ALA A 10 13.53 22.15 -1.88
C ALA A 10 12.48 23.16 -1.45
N PHE A 11 11.29 22.68 -1.10
CA PHE A 11 10.23 23.48 -0.52
C PHE A 11 10.19 23.26 0.99
N TYR A 12 9.96 24.30 1.78
CA TYR A 12 9.88 24.18 3.24
C TYR A 12 8.54 24.72 3.73
N LEU A 13 7.86 23.97 4.60
CA LEU A 13 6.64 24.37 5.31
C LEU A 13 5.46 24.74 4.40
N LEU A 14 5.45 24.25 3.15
CA LEU A 14 4.31 24.43 2.26
C LEU A 14 3.18 23.47 2.61
N GLN A 15 1.94 23.92 2.35
CA GLN A 15 0.76 23.06 2.49
C GLN A 15 0.77 21.90 1.49
N ASN A 16 1.25 22.14 0.26
CA ASN A 16 1.37 21.13 -0.79
C ASN A 16 2.73 21.31 -1.48
N GLY A 17 3.43 20.22 -1.79
CA GLY A 17 4.60 20.26 -2.69
C GLY A 17 4.16 20.49 -4.13
N VAL A 18 3.21 19.70 -4.61
CA VAL A 18 2.57 19.84 -5.92
C VAL A 18 1.06 19.77 -5.73
N LYS A 19 0.35 20.78 -6.24
CA LYS A 19 -1.13 20.79 -6.26
C LYS A 19 -1.59 20.85 -7.71
N VAL A 20 -2.37 19.85 -8.12
CA VAL A 20 -3.03 19.81 -9.42
C VAL A 20 -4.53 19.74 -9.19
N GLY A 21 -5.23 20.76 -9.66
CA GLY A 21 -6.69 20.86 -9.59
C GLY A 21 -7.30 21.02 -10.97
N GLY A 22 -8.64 20.96 -11.03
CA GLY A 22 -9.38 21.02 -12.30
C GLY A 22 -9.18 19.77 -13.17
N THR A 23 -9.54 19.88 -14.45
CA THR A 23 -9.37 18.80 -15.43
C THR A 23 -7.93 18.78 -15.94
N SER A 24 -7.23 17.68 -15.77
CA SER A 24 -5.81 17.55 -16.10
C SER A 24 -5.47 16.09 -16.34
N GLU A 25 -5.25 15.74 -17.59
CA GLU A 25 -4.83 14.41 -18.04
C GLU A 25 -3.30 14.32 -18.13
N GLY A 26 -2.76 13.11 -17.97
CA GLY A 26 -1.34 12.84 -18.24
C GLY A 26 -0.39 13.46 -17.22
N LEU A 27 -0.82 13.58 -15.96
CA LEU A 27 0.03 14.11 -14.90
C LEU A 27 1.20 13.15 -14.65
N THR A 28 2.41 13.58 -15.01
CA THR A 28 3.63 12.79 -14.87
C THR A 28 4.66 13.52 -14.03
N LEU A 29 5.20 12.86 -13.01
CA LEU A 29 6.37 13.33 -12.27
C LEU A 29 7.39 12.21 -12.17
N SER A 30 8.63 12.51 -12.53
CA SER A 30 9.74 11.57 -12.43
C SER A 30 10.94 12.23 -11.77
N GLU A 31 11.65 11.51 -10.91
CA GLU A 31 12.93 11.93 -10.31
C GLU A 31 12.82 13.22 -9.47
N VAL A 32 11.71 13.37 -8.75
CA VAL A 32 11.44 14.55 -7.92
C VAL A 32 11.65 14.24 -6.45
N ALA A 33 12.23 15.18 -5.70
CA ALA A 33 12.25 15.18 -4.24
C ALA A 33 11.33 16.29 -3.70
N ILE A 34 10.41 15.94 -2.81
CA ILE A 34 9.51 16.86 -2.09
C ILE A 34 9.69 16.59 -0.61
N VAL A 35 10.15 17.56 0.16
CA VAL A 35 10.49 17.35 1.58
C VAL A 35 9.85 18.41 2.47
N SER A 36 9.56 18.08 3.73
CA SER A 36 9.08 19.05 4.73
C SER A 36 7.81 19.81 4.32
N VAL A 37 6.86 19.11 3.72
CA VAL A 37 5.53 19.64 3.33
C VAL A 37 4.43 18.95 4.12
N ARG A 38 3.24 19.57 4.17
CA ARG A 38 2.07 18.90 4.76
C ARG A 38 1.55 17.79 3.84
N ASN A 39 1.33 18.11 2.57
CA ASN A 39 0.96 17.17 1.53
C ASN A 39 2.01 17.16 0.42
N GLY A 40 2.46 15.99 -0.03
CA GLY A 40 3.45 15.88 -1.11
C GLY A 40 2.86 16.27 -2.46
N ILE A 41 2.17 15.33 -3.08
CA ILE A 41 1.42 15.51 -4.32
C ILE A 41 -0.07 15.45 -4.00
N ASN A 42 -0.80 16.49 -4.33
CA ASN A 42 -2.25 16.59 -4.16
C ASN A 42 -2.90 16.82 -5.52
N ALA A 43 -3.33 15.74 -6.15
CA ALA A 43 -3.86 15.70 -7.51
C ALA A 43 -5.34 15.31 -7.52
N GLN A 44 -6.20 16.26 -7.13
CA GLN A 44 -7.64 16.07 -7.04
C GLN A 44 -8.33 16.69 -8.25
N SER A 45 -9.19 15.94 -8.92
CA SER A 45 -10.05 16.47 -9.98
C SER A 45 -11.52 16.44 -9.56
N SER A 46 -12.29 17.43 -10.02
CA SER A 46 -13.75 17.39 -9.98
C SER A 46 -14.34 16.53 -11.09
N GLY A 47 -13.58 16.31 -12.17
CA GLY A 47 -13.86 15.35 -13.24
C GLY A 47 -13.11 14.04 -13.02
N TYR A 48 -13.41 13.03 -13.82
CA TYR A 48 -12.66 11.77 -13.82
C TYR A 48 -11.54 11.85 -14.87
N GLU A 49 -10.30 12.02 -14.42
CA GLU A 49 -9.16 12.28 -15.30
C GLU A 49 -8.24 11.06 -15.42
N PRO A 50 -7.90 10.61 -16.64
CA PRO A 50 -6.99 9.50 -16.79
C PRO A 50 -5.53 9.92 -16.57
N TRP A 51 -4.76 8.88 -16.22
CA TRP A 51 -3.31 8.83 -16.23
C TRP A 51 -2.62 9.76 -15.22
N LEU A 52 -2.17 9.13 -14.14
CA LEU A 52 -1.22 9.69 -13.18
C LEU A 52 0.00 8.76 -13.12
N ALA A 53 1.16 9.24 -13.55
CA ALA A 53 2.39 8.46 -13.53
C ALA A 53 3.44 9.11 -12.62
N LEU A 54 3.83 8.39 -11.57
CA LEU A 54 4.85 8.81 -10.61
C LEU A 54 5.98 7.79 -10.60
N SER A 55 7.21 8.22 -10.87
CA SER A 55 8.38 7.33 -10.90
C SER A 55 9.59 7.92 -10.20
N ASN A 56 10.26 7.14 -9.36
CA ASN A 56 11.49 7.57 -8.68
C ASN A 56 11.30 8.87 -7.86
N VAL A 57 10.12 9.02 -7.23
CA VAL A 57 9.79 10.20 -6.44
C VAL A 57 10.10 9.94 -4.96
N HIS A 58 10.72 10.92 -4.31
CA HIS A 58 11.03 10.91 -2.89
C HIS A 58 10.17 11.96 -2.19
N ILE A 59 9.30 11.54 -1.27
CA ILE A 59 8.40 12.45 -0.54
C ILE A 59 8.55 12.28 0.98
N ASN A 60 8.81 13.39 1.66
CA ASN A 60 8.63 13.54 3.10
C ASN A 60 7.45 14.49 3.36
N ALA A 61 6.34 13.95 3.88
CA ALA A 61 5.12 14.73 4.13
C ALA A 61 4.43 14.36 5.45
N THR A 62 3.78 15.34 6.09
CA THR A 62 3.22 15.18 7.45
C THR A 62 1.79 14.67 7.49
N GLU A 63 1.02 14.75 6.40
CA GLU A 63 -0.34 14.21 6.28
C GLU A 63 -0.43 13.15 5.19
N ARG A 64 -0.19 13.54 3.92
CA ARG A 64 -0.26 12.65 2.77
C ARG A 64 0.94 12.82 1.86
N CYS A 65 1.67 11.76 1.54
CA CYS A 65 2.73 11.88 0.54
C CYS A 65 2.13 12.00 -0.86
N ILE A 66 1.16 11.15 -1.19
CA ILE A 66 0.42 11.18 -2.45
C ILE A 66 -1.07 11.12 -2.12
N LYS A 67 -1.82 12.12 -2.61
CA LYS A 67 -3.28 12.15 -2.55
C LYS A 67 -3.85 12.38 -3.94
N THR A 68 -4.70 11.47 -4.39
CA THR A 68 -5.37 11.59 -5.68
C THR A 68 -6.84 11.19 -5.55
N VAL A 69 -7.71 11.99 -6.17
CA VAL A 69 -9.16 11.76 -6.18
C VAL A 69 -9.68 11.94 -7.59
N ASN A 70 -10.54 11.01 -8.03
CA ASN A 70 -11.16 10.98 -9.36
C ASN A 70 -10.13 10.89 -10.49
N ARG A 71 -9.21 9.93 -10.38
CA ARG A 71 -8.28 9.58 -11.46
C ARG A 71 -8.29 8.10 -11.77
N SER A 72 -8.01 7.74 -13.02
CA SER A 72 -7.72 6.36 -13.46
C SER A 72 -6.28 6.18 -13.89
N GLU A 73 -5.89 4.93 -14.13
CA GLU A 73 -4.60 4.58 -14.74
C GLU A 73 -3.44 5.19 -13.94
N ILE A 74 -3.50 4.92 -12.63
CA ILE A 74 -2.55 5.45 -11.66
C ILE A 74 -1.40 4.47 -11.55
N THR A 75 -0.20 4.93 -11.87
CA THR A 75 1.03 4.15 -11.75
C THR A 75 2.00 4.86 -10.82
N ILE A 76 2.37 4.20 -9.73
CA ILE A 76 3.34 4.70 -8.74
C ILE A 76 4.48 3.68 -8.64
N ASN A 77 5.67 4.05 -9.10
CA ASN A 77 6.81 3.15 -9.24
C ASN A 77 8.04 3.69 -8.50
N ASN A 78 8.75 2.81 -7.79
CA ASN A 78 10.07 3.08 -7.22
C ASN A 78 10.11 4.34 -6.33
N CYS A 79 9.06 4.59 -5.55
CA CYS A 79 8.99 5.78 -4.73
C CYS A 79 9.47 5.52 -3.29
N LEU A 80 9.97 6.57 -2.63
CA LEU A 80 10.28 6.57 -1.20
C LEU A 80 9.38 7.59 -0.50
N LEU A 81 8.45 7.11 0.33
CA LEU A 81 7.40 7.92 0.96
C LEU A 81 7.50 7.79 2.48
N TYR A 82 7.68 8.91 3.19
CA TYR A 82 7.80 8.85 4.64
C TYR A 82 7.37 10.10 5.38
N ALA A 83 7.23 9.92 6.68
CA ALA A 83 7.08 11.00 7.64
C ALA A 83 8.16 10.89 8.74
N THR A 84 8.78 12.04 9.02
CA THR A 84 9.63 12.25 10.18
C THR A 84 8.83 12.89 11.31
N SER A 85 9.11 12.52 12.56
CA SER A 85 8.45 13.02 13.78
C SER A 85 8.55 14.54 14.03
N ALA A 86 9.19 15.29 13.14
CA ALA A 86 9.42 16.73 13.26
C ALA A 86 8.14 17.59 13.20
N PHE A 87 6.99 16.99 12.90
CA PHE A 87 5.71 17.67 12.77
C PHE A 87 4.67 16.91 13.60
N SER A 88 4.44 17.39 14.83
CA SER A 88 3.65 16.75 15.88
C SER A 88 2.15 16.97 15.79
N ASP A 89 1.68 17.52 14.66
CA ASP A 89 0.39 18.19 14.54
C ASP A 89 -0.67 17.40 13.76
N THR A 90 -0.34 16.20 13.26
CA THR A 90 -1.29 15.40 12.46
C THR A 90 -1.58 14.06 13.14
N THR A 91 -2.85 13.85 13.47
CA THR A 91 -3.35 12.60 14.06
C THR A 91 -3.67 11.54 13.02
N ASP A 92 -3.51 11.84 11.73
CA ASP A 92 -3.80 10.94 10.61
C ASP A 92 -2.74 11.12 9.52
N TRP A 93 -1.99 10.05 9.21
CA TRP A 93 -1.01 10.03 8.14
C TRP A 93 -1.27 8.87 7.18
N ALA A 94 -1.10 9.12 5.88
CA ALA A 94 -1.04 8.06 4.88
C ALA A 94 0.01 8.34 3.83
N ALA A 95 0.80 7.33 3.44
CA ALA A 95 1.77 7.54 2.37
C ALA A 95 1.04 7.75 1.03
N ILE A 96 0.04 6.91 0.73
CA ILE A 96 -0.74 6.98 -0.51
C ILE A 96 -2.22 6.96 -0.16
N GLU A 97 -2.97 7.95 -0.62
CA GLU A 97 -4.44 7.97 -0.58
C GLU A 97 -4.98 8.11 -2.01
N ILE A 98 -5.71 7.10 -2.45
CA ILE A 98 -6.39 7.07 -3.75
C ILE A 98 -7.89 6.93 -3.49
N GLY A 99 -8.70 7.75 -4.14
CA GLY A 99 -10.15 7.67 -4.00
C GLY A 99 -10.92 8.15 -5.21
N SER A 100 -12.23 7.92 -5.16
CA SER A 100 -13.21 8.56 -6.03
C SER A 100 -14.35 9.13 -5.18
N SER A 101 -14.85 10.31 -5.57
CA SER A 101 -15.93 11.03 -4.88
C SER A 101 -17.30 10.85 -5.54
N GLY A 102 -17.46 9.91 -6.47
CA GLY A 102 -18.70 9.69 -7.20
C GLY A 102 -18.97 8.22 -7.55
N ALA A 103 -19.96 7.99 -8.42
CA ALA A 103 -20.35 6.64 -8.84
C ALA A 103 -19.29 5.93 -9.72
N VAL A 104 -18.34 6.69 -10.27
CA VAL A 104 -17.27 6.15 -11.13
C VAL A 104 -16.13 5.66 -10.24
N GLN A 105 -15.77 4.38 -10.36
CA GLN A 105 -14.64 3.81 -9.62
C GLN A 105 -13.32 4.20 -10.26
N THR A 106 -12.28 4.46 -9.46
CA THR A 106 -10.91 4.56 -9.96
C THR A 106 -10.45 3.21 -10.52
N THR A 107 -9.97 3.19 -11.76
CA THR A 107 -9.57 1.96 -12.48
C THR A 107 -8.06 1.89 -12.68
N TYR A 108 -7.52 0.67 -12.75
CA TYR A 108 -6.12 0.39 -13.12
C TYR A 108 -5.12 1.12 -12.22
N VAL A 109 -5.09 0.73 -10.95
CA VAL A 109 -4.12 1.27 -9.98
C VAL A 109 -2.97 0.29 -9.86
N GLN A 110 -1.76 0.75 -10.10
CA GLN A 110 -0.53 -0.03 -9.94
C GLN A 110 0.44 0.71 -9.02
N ILE A 111 0.80 0.07 -7.90
CA ILE A 111 1.78 0.59 -6.95
C ILE A 111 2.89 -0.43 -6.83
N ASN A 112 4.07 -0.11 -7.37
CA ASN A 112 5.17 -1.06 -7.51
C ASN A 112 6.44 -0.54 -6.83
N ASN A 113 7.19 -1.46 -6.21
CA ASN A 113 8.55 -1.23 -5.70
C ASN A 113 8.69 0.01 -4.80
N THR A 114 7.64 0.34 -4.04
CA THR A 114 7.55 1.58 -3.28
C THR A 114 7.79 1.31 -1.79
N GLN A 115 8.60 2.14 -1.15
CA GLN A 115 8.91 2.07 0.28
C GLN A 115 8.10 3.13 1.03
N LEU A 116 7.41 2.70 2.10
CA LEU A 116 6.49 3.54 2.87
C LEU A 116 6.85 3.44 4.34
N ASN A 117 7.17 4.54 5.01
CA ASN A 117 7.62 4.50 6.41
C ASN A 117 7.14 5.70 7.22
N LYS A 118 6.65 5.48 8.45
CA LYS A 118 6.45 6.55 9.42
C LYS A 118 7.34 6.29 10.63
N SER A 119 8.27 7.20 10.91
CA SER A 119 9.23 7.06 12.01
C SER A 119 8.63 7.20 13.42
N SER A 120 7.37 7.65 13.56
CA SER A 120 6.67 7.77 14.86
C SER A 120 5.17 7.50 14.77
N PHE A 121 4.66 6.68 15.69
CA PHE A 121 3.29 6.12 15.70
C PHE A 121 2.21 6.98 16.37
N THR A 122 2.43 8.27 16.61
CA THR A 122 1.36 9.10 17.15
C THR A 122 0.26 9.27 16.10
N GLY A 123 -0.97 8.86 16.44
CA GLY A 123 -2.16 8.97 15.57
C GLY A 123 -2.44 7.75 14.68
N ALA A 124 -3.55 7.82 13.94
CA ALA A 124 -3.89 6.88 12.88
C ALA A 124 -2.84 6.95 11.76
N THR A 125 -2.40 5.79 11.29
CA THR A 125 -1.32 5.69 10.30
C THR A 125 -1.63 4.58 9.32
N SER A 126 -1.62 4.92 8.04
CA SER A 126 -1.85 3.97 6.95
C SER A 126 -0.71 4.03 5.95
N GLY A 127 -0.28 2.91 5.39
CA GLY A 127 0.64 2.95 4.25
C GLY A 127 -0.12 3.39 3.00
N ILE A 128 -1.06 2.57 2.56
CA ILE A 128 -1.87 2.78 1.37
C ILE A 128 -3.34 2.77 1.76
N ILE A 129 -4.10 3.77 1.33
CA ILE A 129 -5.56 3.84 1.43
C ILE A 129 -6.11 3.90 0.01
N ILE A 130 -7.00 2.98 -0.35
CA ILE A 130 -7.69 2.97 -1.63
C ILE A 130 -9.19 2.82 -1.39
N ASN A 131 -9.95 3.80 -1.89
CA ASN A 131 -11.39 3.88 -1.73
C ASN A 131 -12.09 3.89 -3.09
N ASN A 132 -13.12 3.05 -3.26
CA ASN A 132 -13.96 3.03 -4.46
C ASN A 132 -13.16 2.86 -5.77
N ALA A 133 -12.46 1.72 -5.89
CA ALA A 133 -11.58 1.43 -7.01
C ALA A 133 -11.76 0.00 -7.53
N GLN A 134 -11.26 -0.27 -8.73
CA GLN A 134 -11.18 -1.61 -9.30
C GLN A 134 -9.88 -1.86 -10.05
N TRP A 135 -9.46 -3.12 -10.12
CA TRP A 135 -8.20 -3.55 -10.75
C TRP A 135 -6.99 -2.88 -10.12
N VAL A 136 -6.79 -3.19 -8.84
CA VAL A 136 -5.71 -2.65 -8.02
C VAL A 136 -4.61 -3.68 -7.89
N GLU A 137 -3.37 -3.32 -8.20
CA GLU A 137 -2.20 -4.16 -8.01
C GLU A 137 -1.17 -3.44 -7.14
N ILE A 138 -0.76 -4.09 -6.05
CA ILE A 138 0.29 -3.60 -5.15
C ILE A 138 1.41 -4.63 -5.14
N ASN A 139 2.56 -4.27 -5.70
CA ASN A 139 3.66 -5.20 -5.94
C ASN A 139 4.98 -4.73 -5.31
N ASN A 140 5.71 -5.65 -4.68
CA ASN A 140 7.05 -5.45 -4.14
C ASN A 140 7.19 -4.20 -3.26
N CYS A 141 6.14 -3.83 -2.52
CA CYS A 141 6.18 -2.67 -1.64
C CYS A 141 6.75 -3.04 -0.27
N ILE A 142 7.42 -2.11 0.39
CA ILE A 142 7.98 -2.32 1.73
C ILE A 142 7.35 -1.30 2.68
N PHE A 143 6.60 -1.81 3.64
CA PHE A 143 5.97 -1.02 4.69
C PHE A 143 6.83 -1.10 5.93
N GLY A 144 7.32 0.06 6.38
CA GLY A 144 7.93 0.23 7.69
C GLY A 144 6.90 0.24 8.83
N PRO A 145 7.31 0.64 10.04
CA PRO A 145 6.44 0.67 11.19
C PRO A 145 5.21 1.58 10.97
N MET A 146 3.99 1.05 11.08
CA MET A 146 2.72 1.80 10.98
C MET A 146 1.51 1.01 11.54
N GLY A 147 0.37 1.67 11.74
CA GLY A 147 -0.86 1.05 12.24
C GLY A 147 -1.49 0.13 11.19
N VAL A 148 -1.85 0.66 10.04
CA VAL A 148 -2.44 -0.09 8.92
C VAL A 148 -1.47 -0.09 7.74
N GLY A 149 -1.21 -1.24 7.14
CA GLY A 149 -0.39 -1.34 5.93
C GLY A 149 -1.17 -0.85 4.72
N ILE A 150 -2.20 -1.62 4.37
CA ILE A 150 -3.09 -1.34 3.24
C ILE A 150 -4.54 -1.34 3.74
N ALA A 151 -5.28 -0.28 3.44
CA ALA A 151 -6.71 -0.17 3.67
C ALA A 151 -7.45 -0.08 2.34
N LEU A 152 -8.31 -1.06 2.06
CA LEU A 152 -9.16 -1.11 0.88
C LEU A 152 -10.61 -0.94 1.31
N THR A 153 -11.33 0.03 0.76
CA THR A 153 -12.76 0.21 1.02
C THR A 153 -13.53 0.28 -0.28
N SER A 154 -14.52 -0.59 -0.46
CA SER A 154 -15.29 -0.70 -1.71
C SER A 154 -14.37 -0.91 -2.92
N VAL A 155 -13.36 -1.78 -2.78
CA VAL A 155 -12.41 -2.12 -3.85
C VAL A 155 -12.73 -3.50 -4.41
N THR A 156 -12.89 -3.60 -5.72
CA THR A 156 -13.10 -4.88 -6.42
C THR A 156 -11.84 -5.28 -7.20
N ASN A 157 -11.58 -6.58 -7.34
CA ASN A 157 -10.43 -7.09 -8.11
C ASN A 157 -9.09 -6.47 -7.71
N TYR A 158 -8.63 -6.75 -6.48
CA TYR A 158 -7.30 -6.34 -6.04
C TYR A 158 -6.34 -7.53 -5.98
N LYS A 159 -5.06 -7.25 -6.17
CA LYS A 159 -3.96 -8.21 -6.08
C LYS A 159 -2.82 -7.62 -5.27
N LEU A 160 -2.33 -8.39 -4.32
CA LEU A 160 -1.12 -8.09 -3.55
C LEU A 160 -0.03 -9.08 -3.95
N SER A 161 1.16 -8.60 -4.31
CA SER A 161 2.29 -9.50 -4.57
C SER A 161 2.75 -10.19 -3.28
N PRO A 162 3.22 -11.45 -3.36
CA PRO A 162 3.80 -12.15 -2.20
C PRO A 162 5.11 -11.50 -1.69
N ASN A 163 5.75 -10.66 -2.50
CA ASN A 163 6.97 -9.95 -2.13
C ASN A 163 6.70 -8.62 -1.39
N THR A 164 5.44 -8.28 -1.13
CA THR A 164 5.12 -7.11 -0.32
C THR A 164 5.43 -7.39 1.15
N LEU A 165 6.30 -6.58 1.74
CA LEU A 165 6.82 -6.78 3.10
C LEU A 165 6.17 -5.80 4.09
N PHE A 166 5.68 -6.33 5.21
CA PHE A 166 5.13 -5.54 6.32
C PHE A 166 6.04 -5.67 7.54
N ASN A 167 6.86 -4.65 7.80
CA ASN A 167 7.81 -4.63 8.91
C ASN A 167 7.25 -3.80 10.07
N ASN A 168 6.82 -4.46 11.15
CA ASN A 168 6.19 -3.83 12.32
C ASN A 168 4.90 -3.06 12.00
N VAL A 169 4.06 -3.64 11.14
CA VAL A 169 2.73 -3.12 10.82
C VAL A 169 1.67 -3.81 11.67
N THR A 170 0.86 -3.06 12.42
CA THR A 170 -0.15 -3.64 13.34
C THR A 170 -1.27 -4.38 12.60
N SER A 171 -1.73 -3.83 11.47
CA SER A 171 -2.78 -4.40 10.62
C SER A 171 -2.32 -4.35 9.16
N PRO A 172 -1.62 -5.38 8.66
CA PRO A 172 -1.05 -5.38 7.31
C PRO A 172 -2.06 -5.08 6.20
N LEU A 173 -3.26 -5.64 6.30
CA LEU A 173 -4.35 -5.44 5.34
C LEU A 173 -5.68 -5.31 6.08
N THR A 174 -6.47 -4.31 5.70
CA THR A 174 -7.89 -4.19 6.07
C THR A 174 -8.74 -4.05 4.82
N VAL A 175 -9.84 -4.78 4.73
CA VAL A 175 -10.84 -4.66 3.66
C VAL A 175 -12.17 -4.30 4.29
N ASP A 176 -12.77 -3.20 3.84
CA ASP A 176 -14.02 -2.63 4.35
C ASP A 176 -14.00 -2.45 5.88
N GLY A 177 -12.87 -1.97 6.39
CA GLY A 177 -12.66 -1.71 7.83
C GLY A 177 -12.42 -2.95 8.68
N LEU A 178 -12.47 -4.15 8.10
CA LEU A 178 -12.19 -5.40 8.80
C LEU A 178 -10.74 -5.82 8.57
N PRO A 179 -9.98 -6.19 9.62
CA PRO A 179 -8.65 -6.73 9.44
C PRO A 179 -8.74 -8.05 8.68
N CYS A 180 -7.98 -8.17 7.60
CA CYS A 180 -7.84 -9.41 6.86
C CYS A 180 -6.58 -10.12 7.33
N SER A 181 -6.73 -11.35 7.81
CA SER A 181 -5.57 -12.23 7.96
C SER A 181 -5.03 -12.54 6.56
N VAL A 182 -3.78 -12.18 6.32
CA VAL A 182 -3.05 -12.62 5.14
C VAL A 182 -2.98 -14.14 5.18
N LEU A 183 -3.66 -14.80 4.25
CA LEU A 183 -3.44 -16.21 3.96
C LEU A 183 -1.96 -16.38 3.66
N LEU A 184 -1.24 -17.16 4.48
CA LEU A 184 0.12 -17.57 4.18
C LEU A 184 0.09 -18.42 2.91
N ASN A 185 0.26 -17.78 1.75
CA ASN A 185 0.44 -18.50 0.50
C ASN A 185 1.89 -18.97 0.43
N MET A 186 2.19 -20.09 1.08
CA MET A 186 3.48 -20.75 0.96
C MET A 186 3.57 -21.47 -0.39
N ASP A 187 3.70 -20.70 -1.47
CA ASP A 187 4.00 -21.24 -2.80
C ASP A 187 5.51 -21.52 -2.92
N TYR A 188 5.95 -22.70 -2.50
CA TYR A 188 7.25 -23.21 -2.90
C TYR A 188 7.12 -23.92 -4.26
N SER A 189 7.31 -23.16 -5.33
CA SER A 189 7.22 -23.67 -6.71
C SER A 189 8.59 -24.11 -7.25
N VAL A 190 8.93 -25.37 -6.97
CA VAL A 190 9.70 -26.23 -7.88
C VAL A 190 9.00 -27.59 -7.85
N LYS A 191 8.05 -27.81 -8.78
CA LYS A 191 7.17 -29.00 -8.90
C LYS A 191 6.89 -29.67 -7.53
N PRO A 192 5.98 -29.14 -6.70
CA PRO A 192 5.84 -29.63 -5.35
C PRO A 192 5.36 -31.07 -5.38
N GLN A 193 6.24 -32.01 -5.03
CA GLN A 193 5.84 -33.36 -4.71
C GLN A 193 4.92 -33.35 -3.48
N ASN A 194 5.04 -32.33 -2.61
CA ASN A 194 4.28 -32.13 -1.39
C ASN A 194 3.76 -30.68 -1.30
N ALA A 195 2.51 -30.48 -0.90
CA ALA A 195 1.81 -29.21 -0.76
C ALA A 195 1.21 -29.11 0.64
N PHE A 196 1.38 -27.97 1.32
CA PHE A 196 0.67 -27.66 2.56
C PHE A 196 -0.44 -26.66 2.27
N THR A 197 -1.65 -26.93 2.75
CA THR A 197 -2.82 -26.05 2.58
C THR A 197 -3.51 -25.80 3.91
N ILE A 198 -3.99 -24.57 4.08
CA ILE A 198 -4.87 -24.18 5.17
C ILE A 198 -6.17 -23.69 4.54
N GLN A 199 -7.28 -24.37 4.81
CA GLN A 199 -8.60 -23.97 4.35
C GLN A 199 -9.45 -23.58 5.55
N GLY A 200 -10.08 -22.41 5.48
CA GLY A 200 -11.02 -21.94 6.50
C GLY A 200 -12.06 -21.02 5.88
N ALA A 201 -13.18 -20.87 6.57
CA ALA A 201 -14.24 -19.93 6.19
C ALA A 201 -14.44 -18.90 7.30
N VAL A 202 -14.95 -17.72 6.94
CA VAL A 202 -15.25 -16.63 7.88
C VAL A 202 -16.34 -17.03 8.90
N SER A 203 -17.18 -18.01 8.58
CA SER A 203 -18.16 -18.59 9.49
C SER A 203 -18.54 -20.03 9.09
N GLY A 204 -18.89 -20.87 10.07
CA GLY A 204 -19.56 -22.16 9.85
C GLY A 204 -18.67 -23.38 9.60
N PHE A 205 -17.34 -23.22 9.59
CA PHE A 205 -16.40 -24.34 9.39
C PHE A 205 -15.16 -24.18 10.27
N SER A 206 -14.65 -25.31 10.79
CA SER A 206 -13.35 -25.37 11.45
C SER A 206 -12.22 -25.21 10.41
N PRO A 207 -11.10 -24.55 10.75
CA PRO A 207 -9.94 -24.53 9.87
C PRO A 207 -9.41 -25.95 9.66
N VAL A 208 -9.12 -26.28 8.41
CA VAL A 208 -8.53 -27.55 7.98
C VAL A 208 -7.09 -27.28 7.57
N PHE A 209 -6.15 -27.98 8.21
CA PHE A 209 -4.75 -28.02 7.82
C PHE A 209 -4.51 -29.34 7.09
N SER A 210 -3.95 -29.31 5.89
CA SER A 210 -3.60 -30.54 5.18
C SER A 210 -2.22 -30.44 4.54
N VAL A 211 -1.51 -31.57 4.50
CA VAL A 211 -0.31 -31.73 3.67
C VAL A 211 -0.62 -32.86 2.70
N THR A 212 -0.59 -32.58 1.40
CA THR A 212 -0.86 -33.54 0.33
C THR A 212 0.35 -33.69 -0.56
N GLY A 213 0.64 -34.88 -1.05
CA GLY A 213 1.75 -35.06 -1.99
C GLY A 213 1.92 -36.49 -2.47
N VAL A 214 2.88 -36.68 -3.36
CA VAL A 214 3.18 -37.95 -4.04
C VAL A 214 4.28 -38.76 -3.36
N ASP A 215 4.99 -38.20 -2.38
CA ASP A 215 5.94 -38.94 -1.54
C ASP A 215 5.21 -39.63 -0.37
N THR A 216 5.80 -40.72 0.13
CA THR A 216 5.30 -41.54 1.25
C THR A 216 5.75 -41.05 2.62
N ASN A 217 6.67 -40.07 2.68
CA ASN A 217 7.28 -39.54 3.91
C ASN A 217 6.71 -38.17 4.34
N ILE A 218 5.50 -37.83 3.90
CA ILE A 218 4.87 -36.54 4.17
C ILE A 218 4.28 -36.54 5.59
N GLY A 219 4.92 -35.82 6.50
CA GLY A 219 4.44 -35.61 7.87
C GLY A 219 3.90 -34.20 8.09
N LEU A 220 2.82 -34.07 8.85
CA LEU A 220 2.36 -32.81 9.43
C LEU A 220 2.65 -32.84 10.93
N ASN A 221 3.67 -32.12 11.37
CA ASN A 221 3.96 -31.95 12.80
C ASN A 221 3.34 -30.63 13.28
N ILE A 222 2.30 -30.74 14.11
CA ILE A 222 1.72 -29.60 14.82
C ILE A 222 2.12 -29.76 16.29
N SER A 223 2.92 -28.84 16.80
CA SER A 223 3.24 -28.77 18.23
C SER A 223 2.62 -27.50 18.81
N ALA A 224 1.72 -27.67 19.78
CA ALA A 224 1.25 -26.58 20.60
C ALA A 224 2.23 -26.36 21.75
N LYS A 225 2.59 -25.11 22.05
CA LYS A 225 3.32 -24.77 23.27
C LYS A 225 2.30 -24.37 24.34
N GLY A 226 1.92 -25.33 25.18
CA GLY A 226 1.06 -25.12 26.35
C GLY A 226 -0.27 -25.88 26.25
N GLU A 227 -0.48 -26.82 27.16
CA GLU A 227 -1.81 -27.38 27.42
C GLU A 227 -2.53 -26.43 28.39
N CYS A 228 -3.74 -25.99 28.02
CA CYS A 228 -4.69 -25.50 29.00
C CYS A 228 -5.54 -26.72 29.39
N THR A 229 -5.28 -27.28 30.57
CA THR A 229 -6.08 -28.35 31.15
C THR A 229 -7.44 -27.80 31.56
N CYS A 230 -8.52 -28.40 31.04
CA CYS A 230 -9.88 -28.22 31.55
C CYS A 230 -10.13 -29.13 32.75
#